data_AF-A0A3Q0RIY4-F1
#
_entry.id   AF-A0A3Q0RIY4-F1
#
_cell.length_a   1.000
_cell.length_b   1.000
_cell.length_c   1.000
_cell.angle_alpha   90.00
_cell.angle_beta   90.00
_cell.angle_gamma   90.00
#
_symmetry.space_group_name_H-M   'P 1'
#
loop_
_entity.id
_entity.type
_entity.pdbx_description
1 polymer ?
#
loop_
_entity_poly.entity_id
_entity_poly.type
_entity_poly.pdbx_seq_one_letter_code
_entity_poly.pdbx_strand_id
1 'polypeptide(L)'
;MGYLKQIDIENFKSWRGKQIIGPFMRFNCIIGTNGSGKSNVMDALSFVMGERVSSLRVKHIRDLIHGAHMGKPISNTAKVAMRYCTAEAEEIIFCRIITGNSSEYRIDGIHVTFAKYTEELEKIGILTKAQNCLVFVCCVESIALKDPKERTKMLECISQSKEYAAEYNKKKEALLKAKEDTQFHFNKKKSATVERKQVSQEKIEVANK
;
A
#
# COMPACT_ATOMS: atom_id res chain seq x y z
N MET A 1 18.17 14.36 7.37
CA MET A 1 17.26 13.82 6.33
C MET A 1 18.03 12.79 5.54
N GLY A 2 17.51 11.57 5.47
CA GLY A 2 18.15 10.55 4.64
C GLY A 2 17.91 10.81 3.15
N TYR A 3 18.73 10.20 2.31
CA TYR A 3 18.70 10.38 0.86
C TYR A 3 19.07 9.09 0.13
N LEU A 4 18.55 8.96 -1.09
CA LEU A 4 18.97 7.91 -2.00
C LEU A 4 20.39 8.21 -2.47
N LYS A 5 21.36 7.33 -2.19
CA LYS A 5 22.75 7.49 -2.62
C LYS A 5 22.95 7.02 -4.05
N GLN A 6 22.53 5.80 -4.35
CA GLN A 6 22.66 5.19 -5.68
C GLN A 6 21.72 4.00 -5.84
N ILE A 7 21.53 3.55 -7.08
CA ILE A 7 20.82 2.32 -7.43
C ILE A 7 21.79 1.42 -8.20
N ASP A 8 21.95 0.18 -7.74
CA ASP A 8 22.71 -0.85 -8.43
C ASP A 8 21.73 -1.76 -9.17
N ILE A 9 21.91 -1.90 -10.48
CA ILE A 9 21.02 -2.66 -11.36
C ILE A 9 21.82 -3.76 -12.04
N GLU A 10 21.25 -4.94 -12.15
CA GLU A 10 21.86 -6.07 -12.84
C GLU A 10 20.84 -6.82 -13.68
N ASN A 11 21.10 -6.94 -14.98
CA ASN A 11 20.29 -7.68 -15.96
C ASN A 11 18.78 -7.32 -15.95
N PHE A 12 18.44 -6.06 -15.68
CA PHE A 12 17.05 -5.60 -15.56
C PHE A 12 16.61 -4.79 -16.80
N LYS A 13 15.50 -5.19 -17.42
CA LYS A 13 14.87 -4.57 -18.59
C LYS A 13 15.86 -4.28 -19.72
N SER A 14 16.19 -3.01 -19.96
CA SER A 14 17.09 -2.57 -21.02
C SER A 14 18.57 -2.69 -20.64
N TRP A 15 18.90 -2.92 -19.38
CA TRP A 15 20.27 -2.95 -18.89
C TRP A 15 20.84 -4.36 -18.84
N ARG A 16 21.97 -4.54 -19.52
CA ARG A 16 22.77 -5.76 -19.48
C ARG A 16 23.92 -5.62 -18.48
N GLY A 17 24.19 -6.68 -17.73
CA GLY A 17 25.25 -6.70 -16.73
C GLY A 17 24.96 -5.75 -15.57
N LYS A 18 26.00 -5.46 -14.78
CA LYS A 18 25.93 -4.56 -13.64
C LYS A 18 26.06 -3.11 -14.08
N GLN A 19 25.07 -2.30 -13.73
CA GLN A 19 25.02 -0.86 -13.95
C GLN A 19 24.81 -0.16 -12.61
N ILE A 20 25.50 0.96 -12.39
CA ILE A 20 25.37 1.76 -11.18
C ILE A 20 24.82 3.12 -11.61
N ILE A 21 23.66 3.50 -11.08
CA ILE A 21 23.04 4.80 -11.31
C ILE A 21 23.24 5.64 -10.05
N GLY A 22 24.07 6.66 -10.17
CA GLY A 22 24.40 7.57 -9.08
C GLY A 22 25.87 8.03 -9.16
N PRO A 23 26.34 8.76 -8.13
CA PRO A 23 25.60 9.15 -6.93
C PRO A 23 24.49 10.17 -7.23
N PHE A 24 23.34 10.05 -6.55
CA PHE A 24 22.26 11.01 -6.65
C PHE A 24 22.52 12.21 -5.74
N MET A 25 22.28 13.41 -6.28
CA MET A 25 22.27 14.66 -5.51
C MET A 25 20.87 14.91 -4.91
N ARG A 26 20.68 16.04 -4.23
CA ARG A 26 19.35 16.44 -3.71
C ARG A 26 18.29 16.61 -4.80
N PHE A 27 18.72 17.00 -6.00
CA PHE A 27 17.89 17.13 -7.18
C PHE A 27 18.64 16.54 -8.37
N ASN A 28 17.99 15.69 -9.15
CA ASN A 28 18.58 15.06 -10.33
C ASN A 28 17.56 15.07 -11.46
N CYS A 29 18.04 15.28 -12.69
CA CYS A 29 17.23 15.16 -13.90
C CYS A 29 17.76 13.99 -14.74
N ILE A 30 16.87 13.06 -15.10
CA ILE A 30 17.20 11.93 -15.97
C ILE A 30 16.84 12.31 -17.42
N ILE A 31 17.87 12.51 -18.24
CA ILE A 31 17.74 12.90 -19.65
C ILE A 31 18.16 11.77 -20.60
N GLY A 32 17.74 11.84 -21.87
CA GLY A 32 18.10 10.85 -22.90
C GLY A 32 17.08 10.76 -24.03
N THR A 33 17.47 10.15 -25.15
CA THR A 33 16.61 9.95 -26.34
C THR A 33 15.44 9.01 -26.06
N ASN A 34 14.36 9.09 -26.85
CA ASN A 34 13.24 8.17 -26.73
C ASN A 34 13.71 6.71 -26.91
N GLY A 35 13.25 5.82 -26.02
CA GLY A 35 13.70 4.42 -26.00
C GLY A 35 15.00 4.16 -25.23
N SER A 36 15.72 5.17 -24.72
CA SER A 36 16.98 4.99 -23.99
C SER A 36 16.87 4.35 -22.60
N GLY A 37 15.66 3.95 -22.17
CA GLY A 37 15.43 3.32 -20.86
C GLY A 37 15.23 4.28 -19.69
N LYS A 38 15.01 5.58 -19.91
CA LYS A 38 14.73 6.57 -18.83
C LYS A 38 13.62 6.12 -17.89
N SER A 39 12.48 5.70 -18.43
CA SER A 39 11.34 5.22 -17.63
C SER A 39 11.64 3.91 -16.91
N ASN A 40 12.63 3.13 -17.37
CA ASN A 40 13.04 1.92 -16.68
C ASN A 40 13.75 2.23 -15.36
N VAL A 41 14.25 3.46 -15.16
CA VAL A 41 14.85 3.87 -13.88
C VAL A 41 13.76 3.97 -12.82
N MET A 42 12.62 4.56 -13.20
CA MET A 42 11.43 4.58 -12.36
C MET A 42 10.94 3.15 -12.10
N ASP A 43 10.90 2.28 -13.11
CA ASP A 43 10.50 0.89 -12.88
C ASP A 43 11.46 0.12 -11.95
N ALA A 44 12.76 0.38 -12.02
CA ALA A 44 13.75 -0.22 -11.13
C ALA A 44 13.53 0.23 -9.68
N LEU A 45 13.29 1.54 -9.47
CA LEU A 45 12.92 2.09 -8.16
C LEU A 45 11.61 1.51 -7.64
N SER A 46 10.56 1.47 -8.46
CA SER A 46 9.29 0.84 -8.09
C SER A 46 9.47 -0.63 -7.73
N PHE A 47 10.28 -1.36 -8.51
CA PHE A 47 10.55 -2.78 -8.27
C PHE A 47 11.22 -3.03 -6.92
N VAL A 48 12.28 -2.29 -6.60
CA VAL A 48 12.98 -2.43 -5.31
C VAL A 48 12.17 -1.91 -4.13
N MET A 49 11.29 -0.92 -4.34
CA MET A 49 10.31 -0.48 -3.33
C MET A 49 9.18 -1.50 -3.09
N GLY A 50 9.17 -2.66 -3.77
CA GLY A 50 8.20 -3.72 -3.49
C GLY A 50 6.88 -3.59 -4.26
N GLU A 51 6.83 -2.78 -5.32
CA GLU A 51 5.65 -2.71 -6.17
C GLU A 51 5.30 -4.05 -6.82
N ARG A 52 4.01 -4.21 -7.12
CA ARG A 52 3.50 -5.38 -7.83
C ARG A 52 3.94 -5.34 -9.30
N VAL A 53 4.14 -6.52 -9.87
CA VAL A 53 4.58 -6.71 -11.27
C VAL A 53 3.64 -6.02 -12.26
N SER A 54 2.34 -6.01 -11.97
CA SER A 54 1.32 -5.31 -12.77
C SER A 54 1.57 -3.80 -12.90
N SER A 55 2.14 -3.17 -11.86
CA SER A 55 2.47 -1.74 -11.86
C SER A 55 3.69 -1.45 -12.78
N LEU A 56 4.53 -2.46 -13.04
CA LEU A 56 5.82 -2.33 -13.74
C LEU A 56 5.71 -2.52 -15.27
N ARG A 57 4.49 -2.45 -15.81
CA ARG A 57 4.20 -2.53 -17.26
C ARG A 57 4.64 -3.85 -17.90
N VAL A 58 4.60 -4.93 -17.12
CA VAL A 58 4.92 -6.30 -17.54
C VAL A 58 3.89 -7.29 -16.99
N LYS A 59 3.69 -8.42 -17.67
CA LYS A 59 2.75 -9.47 -17.23
C LYS A 59 3.40 -10.41 -16.22
N HIS A 60 4.62 -10.86 -16.51
CA HIS A 60 5.35 -11.80 -15.65
C HIS A 60 6.62 -11.16 -15.11
N ILE A 61 7.03 -11.60 -13.91
CA ILE A 61 8.24 -11.06 -13.25
C ILE A 61 9.51 -11.37 -14.04
N ARG A 62 9.55 -12.53 -14.71
CA ARG A 62 10.65 -12.94 -15.60
C ARG A 62 10.84 -12.00 -16.79
N ASP A 63 9.79 -11.29 -17.21
CA ASP A 63 9.85 -10.36 -18.34
C ASP A 63 10.63 -9.09 -17.98
N LEU A 64 10.89 -8.87 -16.69
CA LEU A 64 11.80 -7.83 -16.20
C LEU A 64 13.28 -8.18 -16.43
N ILE A 65 13.60 -9.43 -16.76
CA ILE A 65 14.98 -9.82 -17.05
C ILE A 65 15.36 -9.34 -18.46
N HIS A 66 16.57 -8.81 -18.59
CA HIS A 66 17.10 -8.36 -19.86
C HIS A 66 17.07 -9.49 -20.92
N GLY A 67 16.52 -9.18 -22.10
CA GLY A 67 16.37 -10.14 -23.20
C GLY A 67 15.14 -11.06 -23.11
N ALA A 68 14.40 -11.07 -22.00
CA ALA A 68 13.21 -11.92 -21.85
C ALA A 68 12.10 -11.59 -22.87
N HIS A 69 11.91 -10.31 -23.19
CA HIS A 69 10.95 -9.86 -24.21
C HIS A 69 11.27 -10.36 -25.63
N MET A 70 12.54 -10.72 -25.91
CA MET A 70 13.00 -11.28 -27.19
C MET A 70 13.02 -12.82 -27.18
N GLY A 71 12.53 -13.46 -26.11
CA GLY A 71 12.60 -14.91 -25.92
C GLY A 71 14.02 -15.45 -25.66
N LYS A 72 15.01 -14.57 -25.47
CA LYS A 72 16.41 -14.91 -25.20
C LYS A 72 16.89 -14.21 -23.93
N PRO A 73 16.42 -14.62 -22.74
CA PRO A 73 16.87 -14.04 -21.49
C PRO A 73 18.37 -14.30 -21.32
N ILE A 74 19.12 -13.28 -20.95
CA ILE A 74 20.59 -13.39 -20.81
C ILE A 74 21.02 -14.14 -19.55
N SER A 75 20.10 -14.24 -18.59
CA SER A 75 20.28 -14.91 -17.30
C SER A 75 18.91 -15.35 -16.80
N ASN A 76 18.88 -16.24 -15.81
CA ASN A 76 17.66 -16.56 -15.06
C ASN A 76 17.45 -15.62 -13.86
N THR A 77 18.36 -14.65 -13.69
CA THR A 77 18.36 -13.74 -12.55
C THR A 77 18.52 -12.29 -12.97
N ALA A 78 17.83 -11.41 -12.25
CA ALA A 78 18.00 -9.97 -12.31
C ALA A 78 17.94 -9.40 -10.90
N LYS A 79 18.68 -8.33 -10.64
CA LYS A 79 18.79 -7.73 -9.31
C LYS A 79 18.70 -6.23 -9.40
N VAL A 80 17.98 -5.63 -8.46
CA VAL A 80 17.97 -4.19 -8.24
C VAL A 80 18.21 -3.95 -6.77
N ALA A 81 19.19 -3.11 -6.44
CA ALA A 81 19.48 -2.69 -5.09
C ALA A 81 19.47 -1.16 -4.99
N MET A 82 18.82 -0.65 -3.95
CA MET A 82 18.70 0.75 -3.61
C MET A 82 19.55 1.00 -2.36
N ARG A 83 20.53 1.88 -2.45
CA ARG A 83 21.35 2.30 -1.30
C ARG A 83 20.78 3.58 -0.73
N TYR A 84 20.20 3.49 0.45
CA TYR A 84 19.65 4.62 1.19
C TYR A 84 20.58 5.00 2.33
N CYS A 85 20.92 6.29 2.43
CA CYS A 85 21.68 6.82 3.55
C CYS A 85 20.72 7.48 4.53
N THR A 86 20.74 7.09 5.80
CA THR A 86 19.88 7.65 6.85
C THR A 86 20.37 9.03 7.28
N ALA A 87 19.61 9.71 8.15
CA ALA A 87 20.05 10.98 8.73
C ALA A 87 21.31 10.83 9.61
N GLU A 88 21.57 9.61 10.11
CA GLU A 88 22.67 9.25 11.00
C GLU A 88 23.91 8.76 10.22
N ALA A 89 23.91 8.93 8.89
CA ALA A 89 24.95 8.46 7.97
C ALA A 89 25.12 6.93 7.89
N GLU A 90 24.14 6.16 8.37
CA GLU A 90 24.09 4.72 8.15
C GLU A 90 23.60 4.40 6.73
N GLU A 91 24.22 3.42 6.08
CA GLU A 91 23.83 2.95 4.75
C GLU A 91 23.01 1.68 4.86
N ILE A 92 21.77 1.73 4.36
CA ILE A 92 20.87 0.59 4.27
C ILE A 92 20.73 0.20 2.80
N ILE A 93 20.93 -1.07 2.50
CA ILE A 93 20.87 -1.63 1.15
C ILE A 93 19.61 -2.47 1.01
N PHE A 94 18.59 -1.89 0.40
CA PHE A 94 17.36 -2.59 0.03
C PHE A 94 17.57 -3.29 -1.31
N CYS A 95 17.37 -4.59 -1.38
CA CYS A 95 17.64 -5.38 -2.58
C CYS A 95 16.48 -6.31 -2.89
N ARG A 96 16.09 -6.34 -4.16
CA ARG A 96 15.13 -7.31 -4.69
C ARG A 96 15.76 -8.08 -5.85
N ILE A 97 15.69 -9.40 -5.77
CA ILE A 97 16.28 -10.32 -6.74
C ILE A 97 15.15 -11.12 -7.39
N ILE A 98 15.22 -11.30 -8.70
CA ILE A 98 14.35 -12.17 -9.47
C ILE A 98 15.10 -13.47 -9.70
N THR A 99 14.48 -14.60 -9.38
CA THR A 99 15.02 -15.94 -9.63
C THR A 99 13.95 -16.75 -10.37
N GLY A 100 14.07 -16.84 -11.70
CA GLY A 100 13.04 -17.46 -12.53
C GLY A 100 11.69 -16.74 -12.45
N ASN A 101 10.71 -17.36 -11.79
CA ASN A 101 9.34 -16.83 -11.64
C ASN A 101 9.05 -16.23 -10.25
N SER A 102 10.01 -16.24 -9.32
CA SER A 102 9.86 -15.69 -7.98
C SER A 102 10.75 -14.46 -7.77
N SER A 103 10.46 -13.71 -6.71
CA SER A 103 11.37 -12.66 -6.22
C SER A 103 11.71 -12.85 -4.75
N GLU A 104 12.97 -12.64 -4.43
CA GLU A 104 13.51 -12.63 -3.07
C GLU A 104 13.79 -11.18 -2.64
N TYR A 105 13.62 -10.91 -1.35
CA TYR A 105 13.92 -9.63 -0.74
C TYR A 105 15.12 -9.77 0.19
N ARG A 106 16.04 -8.81 0.14
CA ARG A 106 17.21 -8.75 1.00
C ARG A 106 17.42 -7.34 1.53
N ILE A 107 17.82 -7.24 2.80
CA ILE A 107 18.27 -5.98 3.42
C ILE A 107 19.69 -6.23 3.90
N ASP A 108 20.63 -5.39 3.47
CA ASP A 108 22.06 -5.51 3.78
C ASP A 108 22.65 -6.89 3.47
N GLY A 109 22.13 -7.51 2.40
CA GLY A 109 22.52 -8.85 1.95
C GLY A 109 21.82 -10.01 2.67
N ILE A 110 21.08 -9.76 3.75
CA ILE A 110 20.33 -10.76 4.51
C ILE A 110 18.96 -10.97 3.90
N HIS A 111 18.57 -12.22 3.67
CA HIS A 111 17.24 -12.57 3.17
C HIS A 111 16.15 -12.26 4.22
N VAL A 112 15.09 -11.56 3.79
CA VAL A 112 13.97 -11.16 4.64
C VAL A 112 12.63 -11.46 3.97
N THR A 113 11.57 -11.59 4.77
CA THR A 113 10.21 -11.73 4.26
C THR A 113 9.69 -10.39 3.73
N PHE A 114 8.70 -10.42 2.84
CA PHE A 114 8.09 -9.21 2.29
C PHE A 114 7.46 -8.31 3.37
N ALA A 115 6.89 -8.91 4.41
CA ALA A 115 6.31 -8.16 5.53
C ALA A 115 7.39 -7.35 6.27
N LYS A 116 8.49 -7.99 6.67
CA LYS A 116 9.63 -7.31 7.32
C LYS A 116 10.27 -6.28 6.39
N TYR A 117 10.39 -6.58 5.10
CA TYR A 117 10.92 -5.65 4.11
C TYR A 117 10.06 -4.38 3.98
N THR A 118 8.73 -4.55 4.00
CA THR A 118 7.78 -3.44 3.95
C THR A 118 7.86 -2.60 5.22
N GLU A 119 7.94 -3.22 6.40
CA GLU A 119 8.09 -2.53 7.68
C GLU A 119 9.35 -1.63 7.71
N GLU A 120 10.49 -2.11 7.21
CA GLU A 120 11.72 -1.31 7.13
C GLU A 120 11.61 -0.14 6.12
N LEU A 121 10.89 -0.34 5.01
CA LEU A 121 10.59 0.76 4.07
C LEU A 121 9.64 1.81 4.68
N GLU A 122 8.67 1.36 5.47
CA GLU A 122 7.71 2.22 6.16
C GLU A 122 8.40 3.09 7.22
N LYS A 123 9.42 2.58 7.91
CA LYS A 123 10.27 3.38 8.83
C LYS A 123 10.97 4.56 8.15
N ILE A 124 11.27 4.42 6.86
CA ILE A 124 11.88 5.48 6.03
C ILE A 124 10.82 6.43 5.45
N GLY A 125 9.53 6.13 5.63
CA GLY A 125 8.40 6.90 5.12
C GLY A 125 7.98 6.52 3.69
N ILE A 126 8.47 5.40 3.17
CA ILE A 126 8.07 4.88 1.86
C ILE A 126 6.86 3.95 2.06
N LEU A 127 5.67 4.44 1.74
CA LEU A 127 4.42 3.68 1.86
C LEU A 127 4.09 3.00 0.54
N THR A 128 4.51 1.74 0.41
CA THR A 128 4.30 0.92 -0.79
C THR A 128 2.82 0.80 -1.17
N LYS A 129 1.93 0.66 -0.18
CA LYS A 129 0.48 0.58 -0.40
C LYS A 129 -0.14 1.89 -0.90
N ALA A 130 0.42 3.04 -0.51
CA ALA A 130 -0.12 4.36 -0.81
C ALA A 130 0.51 5.00 -2.05
N GLN A 131 1.60 4.43 -2.58
CA GLN A 131 2.36 4.99 -3.71
C GLN A 131 2.70 6.48 -3.52
N ASN A 132 3.07 6.84 -2.30
CA ASN A 132 3.24 8.24 -1.90
C ASN A 132 4.46 8.94 -2.55
N CYS A 133 5.44 8.19 -3.06
CA CYS A 133 6.69 8.73 -3.59
C CYS A 133 6.86 8.60 -5.11
N LEU A 134 5.93 7.94 -5.81
CA LEU A 134 6.08 7.59 -7.23
C LEU A 134 4.93 8.16 -8.05
N VAL A 135 5.27 8.94 -9.07
CA VAL A 135 4.30 9.46 -10.03
C VAL A 135 4.68 8.92 -11.41
N PHE A 136 3.84 8.04 -11.94
CA PHE A 136 4.01 7.52 -13.30
C PHE A 136 3.51 8.51 -14.34
N VAL A 137 3.95 8.35 -15.58
CA VAL A 137 3.41 9.09 -16.73
C VAL A 137 1.89 8.87 -16.80
N CYS A 138 1.14 9.92 -17.14
CA CYS A 138 -0.34 9.97 -17.12
C CYS A 138 -1.00 9.80 -15.74
N CYS A 139 -0.24 9.61 -14.65
CA CYS A 139 -0.80 9.53 -13.29
C CYS A 139 -1.39 10.88 -12.84
N VAL A 140 -0.81 11.99 -13.28
CA VAL A 140 -1.32 13.33 -12.93
C VAL A 140 -2.71 13.57 -13.51
N GLU A 141 -2.92 13.22 -14.79
CA GLU A 141 -4.22 13.31 -15.45
C GLU A 141 -5.25 12.39 -14.79
N SER A 142 -4.85 11.14 -14.47
CA SER A 142 -5.76 10.21 -13.81
C SER A 142 -6.15 10.69 -12.42
N ILE A 143 -5.23 11.27 -11.64
CA ILE A 143 -5.55 11.88 -10.34
C ILE A 143 -6.52 13.05 -10.50
N ALA A 144 -6.35 13.89 -11.52
CA ALA A 144 -7.26 15.01 -11.78
C ALA A 144 -8.69 14.53 -12.13
N LEU A 145 -8.80 13.42 -12.86
CA LEU A 145 -10.07 12.82 -13.30
C LEU A 145 -10.73 11.91 -12.25
N LYS A 146 -10.09 11.65 -11.10
CA LYS A 146 -10.67 10.80 -10.04
C LYS A 146 -11.95 11.39 -9.47
N ASP A 147 -12.94 10.52 -9.31
CA ASP A 147 -14.18 10.82 -8.59
C ASP A 147 -13.91 11.25 -7.13
N PRO A 148 -14.78 12.06 -6.53
CA PRO A 148 -14.64 12.48 -5.13
C PRO A 148 -14.46 11.30 -4.17
N LYS A 149 -15.19 10.19 -4.38
CA LYS A 149 -15.08 8.98 -3.56
C LYS A 149 -13.70 8.32 -3.67
N GLU A 150 -13.14 8.26 -4.87
CA GLU A 150 -11.81 7.68 -5.10
C GLU A 150 -10.71 8.56 -4.52
N ARG A 151 -10.90 9.88 -4.58
CA ARG A 151 -10.00 10.85 -3.96
C ARG A 151 -10.00 10.72 -2.44
N THR A 152 -11.16 10.57 -1.81
CA THR A 152 -11.24 10.30 -0.37
C THR A 152 -10.54 8.99 -0.01
N LYS A 153 -10.74 7.92 -0.78
CA LYS A 153 -10.03 6.64 -0.58
C LYS A 153 -8.51 6.79 -0.70
N MET A 154 -8.03 7.61 -1.64
CA MET A 154 -6.59 7.89 -1.79
C MET A 154 -6.03 8.59 -0.54
N LEU A 155 -6.72 9.61 -0.01
CA LEU A 155 -6.33 10.29 1.24
C LEU A 155 -6.38 9.34 2.44
N GLU A 156 -7.39 8.47 2.50
CA GLU A 156 -7.55 7.45 3.54
C GLU A 156 -6.40 6.42 3.52
N CYS A 157 -5.91 6.05 2.33
CA CYS A 157 -4.73 5.20 2.18
C CYS A 157 -3.45 5.91 2.64
N ILE A 158 -3.26 7.19 2.30
CA ILE A 158 -2.06 7.96 2.68
C ILE A 158 -2.01 8.20 4.19
N SER A 159 -3.15 8.48 4.81
CA SER A 159 -3.28 8.65 6.26
C SER A 159 -3.23 7.34 7.05
N GLN A 160 -3.15 6.19 6.37
CA GLN A 160 -3.22 4.84 6.95
C GLN A 160 -4.53 4.55 7.73
N SER A 161 -5.50 5.45 7.71
CA SER A 161 -6.76 5.28 8.45
C SER A 161 -7.59 4.11 7.93
N LYS A 162 -7.34 3.69 6.68
CA LYS A 162 -7.99 2.54 6.04
C LYS A 162 -7.80 1.24 6.83
N GLU A 163 -6.70 1.08 7.56
CA GLU A 163 -6.45 -0.14 8.36
C GLU A 163 -7.46 -0.28 9.51
N TYR A 164 -7.95 0.85 10.03
CA TYR A 164 -8.96 0.89 11.09
C TYR A 164 -10.40 0.78 10.57
N ALA A 165 -10.62 0.83 9.25
CA ALA A 165 -11.97 0.81 8.67
C ALA A 165 -12.74 -0.47 9.03
N ALA A 166 -12.07 -1.63 9.06
CA ALA A 166 -12.69 -2.90 9.43
C ALA A 166 -13.13 -2.92 10.90
N GLU A 167 -12.26 -2.46 11.80
CA GLU A 167 -12.57 -2.35 13.22
C GLU A 167 -13.69 -1.33 13.48
N TYR A 168 -13.64 -0.20 12.79
CA TYR A 168 -14.68 0.84 12.84
C TYR A 168 -16.04 0.30 12.42
N ASN A 169 -16.12 -0.42 11.29
CA ASN A 169 -17.37 -0.99 10.81
C ASN A 169 -17.93 -2.03 11.79
N LYS A 170 -17.08 -2.89 12.34
CA LYS A 170 -17.49 -3.87 13.36
C LYS A 170 -18.05 -3.20 14.61
N LYS A 171 -17.40 -2.14 15.11
CA LYS A 171 -17.88 -1.36 16.26
C LYS A 171 -19.16 -0.60 15.94
N LYS A 172 -19.30 -0.08 14.72
CA LYS A 172 -20.50 0.61 14.24
C LYS A 172 -21.70 -0.33 14.19
N GLU A 173 -21.54 -1.55 13.67
CA GLU A 173 -22.58 -2.57 13.66
C GLU A 173 -23.00 -2.97 15.08
N ALA A 174 -22.04 -3.19 15.97
CA ALA A 174 -22.32 -3.50 17.38
C ALA A 174 -23.10 -2.36 18.06
N LEU A 175 -22.74 -1.11 17.79
CA LEU A 175 -23.43 0.07 18.30
C LEU A 175 -24.86 0.21 17.75
N LEU A 176 -25.07 -0.10 16.46
CA LEU A 176 -26.41 -0.08 15.87
C LEU A 176 -27.30 -1.16 16.51
N LYS A 177 -26.78 -2.37 16.66
CA LYS A 177 -27.50 -3.46 17.33
C LYS A 177 -27.86 -3.11 18.78
N ALA A 178 -26.91 -2.57 19.54
CA ALA A 178 -27.16 -2.12 20.91
C ALA A 178 -28.22 -0.99 20.99
N LYS A 179 -28.25 -0.08 20.00
CA LYS A 179 -29.29 0.95 19.90
C LYS A 179 -30.66 0.36 19.62
N GLU A 180 -30.76 -0.59 18.69
CA GLU A 180 -32.00 -1.30 18.38
C GLU A 180 -32.54 -2.06 19.59
N ASP A 181 -31.67 -2.79 20.30
CA ASP A 181 -32.03 -3.53 21.52
C ASP A 181 -32.51 -2.57 22.62
N THR A 182 -31.81 -1.44 22.81
CA THR A 182 -32.21 -0.42 23.79
C THR A 182 -33.57 0.18 23.46
N GLN A 183 -33.82 0.49 22.18
CA GLN A 183 -35.09 1.06 21.72
C GLN A 183 -36.24 0.03 21.84
N PHE A 184 -35.97 -1.24 21.54
CA PHE A 184 -36.91 -2.33 21.72
C PHE A 184 -37.30 -2.51 23.20
N HIS A 185 -36.30 -2.59 24.10
CA HIS A 185 -36.55 -2.71 25.54
C HIS A 185 -37.27 -1.49 26.11
N PHE A 186 -36.94 -0.29 25.64
CA PHE A 186 -37.62 0.94 26.03
C PHE A 186 -39.11 0.92 25.63
N ASN A 187 -39.42 0.54 24.37
CA ASN A 187 -40.79 0.44 23.89
C ASN A 187 -41.59 -0.64 24.64
N LYS A 188 -40.99 -1.80 24.90
CA LYS A 188 -41.61 -2.89 25.67
C LYS A 188 -41.90 -2.48 27.12
N LYS A 189 -40.98 -1.73 27.76
CA LYS A 189 -41.20 -1.19 29.10
C LYS A 189 -42.34 -0.17 29.11
N LYS A 190 -42.41 0.68 28.08
CA LYS A 190 -43.47 1.67 27.93
C LYS A 190 -44.84 1.00 27.78
N SER A 191 -44.98 0.01 26.90
CA SER A 191 -46.25 -0.73 26.73
C SER A 191 -46.68 -1.44 28.01
N ALA A 192 -45.77 -2.17 28.67
CA ALA A 192 -46.07 -2.85 29.93
C ALA A 192 -46.47 -1.88 31.06
N THR A 193 -45.96 -0.65 31.06
CA THR A 193 -46.34 0.37 32.04
C THR A 193 -47.76 0.91 31.77
N VAL A 194 -48.15 1.05 30.50
CA VAL A 194 -49.51 1.44 30.10
C VAL A 194 -50.51 0.34 30.48
N GLU A 195 -50.21 -0.91 30.15
CA GLU A 195 -51.05 -2.06 30.53
C GLU A 195 -51.24 -2.17 32.04
N ARG A 196 -50.17 -2.00 32.84
CA ARG A 196 -50.28 -1.99 34.31
C ARG A 196 -51.19 -0.89 34.84
N LYS A 197 -51.16 0.30 34.23
CA LYS A 197 -52.05 1.41 34.62
C LYS A 197 -53.50 1.10 34.29
N GLN A 198 -53.78 0.52 33.12
CA GLN A 198 -55.13 0.10 32.73
C GLN A 198 -55.69 -0.97 33.67
N VAL A 199 -54.92 -2.04 33.93
CA VAL A 199 -55.32 -3.11 34.87
C VAL A 199 -55.55 -2.55 36.29
N SER A 200 -54.75 -1.58 36.73
CA SER A 200 -54.95 -0.95 38.03
C SER A 200 -56.23 -0.11 38.07
N GLN A 201 -56.58 0.60 36.99
CA GLN A 201 -57.82 1.38 36.91
C GLN A 201 -59.05 0.47 36.88
N GLU A 202 -59.02 -0.59 36.08
CA GLU A 202 -60.10 -1.59 36.02
C GLU A 202 -60.34 -2.24 37.39
N LYS A 203 -59.28 -2.57 38.14
CA LYS A 203 -59.41 -3.12 39.50
C LYS A 203 -60.04 -2.14 40.49
N ILE A 204 -59.74 -0.85 40.38
CA ILE A 204 -60.32 0.19 41.24
C ILE A 204 -61.81 0.38 40.90
N GLU A 205 -62.18 0.35 39.61
CA GLU A 205 -63.58 0.44 39.19
C GLU A 205 -64.42 -0.76 39.64
N VAL A 206 -63.85 -1.97 39.61
CA VAL A 206 -64.52 -3.19 40.11
C VAL A 206 -64.67 -3.17 41.63
N ALA A 207 -63.70 -2.61 42.37
CA ALA A 207 -63.77 -2.53 43.84
C ALA A 207 -64.73 -1.45 44.38
N ASN A 208 -65.10 -0.47 43.54
CA ASN A 208 -66.03 0.61 43.88
C ASN A 208 -67.49 0.32 43.45
N LYS A 209 -67.78 -0.87 42.94
CA LYS A 209 -69.13 -1.40 42.68
C LYS A 209 -69.51 -2.43 43.74
#